data_AF-A0A2W5YUI4-F1
#
_entry.id   AF-A0A2W5YUI4-F1
#
_cell.length_a   1.000
_cell.length_b   1.000
_cell.length_c   1.000
_cell.angle_alpha   90.00
_cell.angle_beta   90.00
_cell.angle_gamma   90.00
#
_symmetry.space_group_name_H-M   'P 1'
#
loop_
_entity.id
_entity.type
_entity.pdbx_description
1 polymer ?
#
loop_
_entity_poly.entity_id
_entity_poly.type
_entity_poly.pdbx_seq_one_letter_code
_entity_poly.pdbx_strand_id
1 'polypeptide(L)'
;MLPQQWQSLSMALNSLTFCPMKPPRVFFSALEKLTGRRAVADLRAANQELESALSESRLTQKEVIQQIVSGIVHDFSNALTPILGFSELLLNNEPLLRDSAQTRHFIEMVHSSAQDNAALLARLCESYGPLLPNIEFVALAQPVTSATAEMPATKKPNALSILVVDDDERVCEVVAEYLVSDGHEVTTATSGEEALSQARSETFDVVFLDRAMPGMSGDETAEQIKQLRPELPVIMLTGFGPLIEVTGSRPRAIDAVLSKPVTRAILRQTLAKFSQAA
;
A
#
# COMPACT_ATOMS: atom_id res chain seq x y z
N MET A 1 44.21 25.30 41.19
CA MET A 1 45.61 25.23 40.72
C MET A 1 45.60 25.48 39.22
N LEU A 2 46.05 26.66 38.79
CA LEU A 2 46.21 26.98 37.36
C LEU A 2 47.45 26.27 36.80
N PRO A 3 47.46 25.83 35.53
CA PRO A 3 48.60 25.12 34.94
C PRO A 3 49.86 25.98 34.97
N GLN A 4 51.00 25.37 35.32
CA GLN A 4 52.33 25.98 35.46
C GLN A 4 52.80 26.79 34.24
N GLN A 5 52.16 26.62 33.08
CA GLN A 5 52.42 27.36 31.84
C GLN A 5 51.90 28.82 31.85
N TRP A 6 51.00 29.19 32.77
CA TRP A 6 50.47 30.56 32.87
C TRP A 6 51.32 31.49 33.75
N GLN A 7 52.16 30.95 34.63
CA GLN A 7 53.03 31.77 35.49
C GLN A 7 54.23 32.35 34.72
N SER A 8 54.76 31.62 33.73
CA SER A 8 55.82 32.09 32.85
C SER A 8 55.36 33.17 31.86
N LEU A 9 54.10 33.11 31.40
CA LEU A 9 53.48 34.16 30.58
C LEU A 9 53.21 35.47 31.37
N SER A 10 52.84 35.35 32.64
CA SER A 10 52.63 36.50 33.54
C SER A 10 53.94 37.27 33.82
N MET A 11 55.06 36.57 34.03
CA MET A 11 56.36 37.20 34.21
C MET A 11 56.91 37.87 32.94
N ALA A 12 56.65 37.29 31.75
CA ALA A 12 57.06 37.87 30.48
C ALA A 12 56.26 39.13 30.11
N LEU A 13 55.02 39.26 30.58
CA LEU A 13 54.16 40.43 30.35
C LEU A 13 54.45 41.59 31.30
N ASN A 14 55.00 41.33 32.50
CA ASN A 14 55.32 42.36 33.49
C ASN A 14 56.71 43.01 33.32
N SER A 15 57.58 42.48 32.45
CA SER A 15 58.90 43.08 32.16
C SER A 15 58.90 43.98 30.91
N LEU A 16 57.79 44.07 30.19
CA LEU A 16 57.60 45.04 29.12
C LEU A 16 57.07 46.33 29.71
N THR A 17 57.98 47.29 29.83
CA THR A 17 57.71 48.69 30.13
C THR A 17 56.51 49.20 29.31
N PHE A 18 55.54 49.68 30.07
CA PHE A 18 54.29 50.30 29.66
C PHE A 18 54.49 51.31 28.51
N CYS A 19 54.09 50.95 27.28
CA CYS A 19 53.94 51.89 26.17
C CYS A 19 52.44 52.20 26.01
N PRO A 20 51.97 53.43 26.29
CA PRO A 20 50.55 53.76 26.21
C PRO A 20 50.19 54.10 24.76
N MET A 21 50.15 53.11 23.88
CA MET A 21 49.56 53.28 22.55
C MET A 21 48.16 52.66 22.55
N LYS A 22 47.13 53.53 22.41
CA LYS A 22 45.77 53.09 22.11
C LYS A 22 45.83 52.10 20.94
N PRO A 23 45.20 50.92 21.04
CA PRO A 23 45.21 49.96 19.94
C PRO A 23 44.70 50.64 18.66
N PRO A 24 45.40 50.51 17.52
CA PRO A 24 45.03 51.20 16.30
C PRO A 24 43.66 50.71 15.84
N ARG A 25 42.76 51.63 15.42
CA ARG A 25 41.40 51.34 14.90
C ARG A 25 41.36 50.19 13.89
N VAL A 26 42.45 49.99 13.15
CA VAL A 26 42.63 48.91 12.16
C VAL A 26 42.56 47.52 12.79
N PHE A 27 43.09 47.32 14.01
CA PHE A 27 43.11 46.04 14.71
C PHE A 27 41.71 45.57 15.11
N PHE A 28 40.88 46.46 15.67
CA PHE A 28 39.49 46.15 15.98
C PHE A 28 38.67 45.87 14.71
N SER A 29 38.87 46.64 13.62
CA SER A 29 38.18 46.39 12.35
C SER A 29 38.56 45.05 11.70
N ALA A 30 39.81 44.61 11.89
CA ALA A 30 40.30 43.33 11.39
C ALA A 30 39.75 42.16 12.20
N LEU A 31 39.70 42.30 13.53
CA LEU A 31 39.05 41.34 14.42
C LEU A 31 37.55 41.23 14.14
N GLU A 32 36.82 42.35 13.99
CA GLU A 32 35.40 42.37 13.61
C GLU A 32 35.14 41.73 12.24
N LYS A 33 36.01 41.95 11.26
CA LYS A 33 35.90 41.29 9.95
C LYS A 33 36.15 39.78 10.04
N LEU A 34 37.08 39.34 10.88
CA LEU A 34 37.39 37.92 11.08
C LEU A 34 36.29 37.19 11.86
N THR A 35 35.76 37.79 12.93
CA THR A 35 34.61 37.25 13.66
C THR A 35 33.35 37.27 12.80
N GLY A 36 33.13 38.33 12.02
CA GLY A 36 32.02 38.40 11.07
C GLY A 36 32.10 37.35 9.97
N ARG A 37 33.28 37.09 9.39
CA ARG A 37 33.49 36.02 8.40
C ARG A 37 33.23 34.63 8.97
N ARG A 38 33.67 34.38 10.21
CA ARG A 38 33.45 33.10 10.89
C ARG A 38 31.97 32.89 11.21
N ALA A 39 31.30 33.92 11.74
CA ALA A 39 29.86 33.88 11.98
C ALA A 39 29.05 33.63 10.69
N VAL A 40 29.44 34.23 9.56
CA VAL A 40 28.79 33.97 8.26
C VAL A 40 29.05 32.55 7.76
N ALA A 41 30.25 32.00 7.98
CA ALA A 41 30.56 30.62 7.62
C ALA A 41 29.76 29.62 8.47
N ASP A 42 29.71 29.83 9.79
CA ASP A 42 28.95 29.00 10.72
C ASP A 42 27.44 29.06 10.41
N LEU A 43 26.91 30.26 10.10
CA LEU A 43 25.51 30.42 9.69
C LEU A 43 25.20 29.72 8.36
N ARG A 44 26.12 29.74 7.39
CA ARG A 44 25.95 29.03 6.12
C ARG A 44 25.96 27.52 6.32
N ALA A 45 26.85 27.01 7.16
CA ALA A 45 26.89 25.59 7.51
C ALA A 45 25.58 25.16 8.19
N ALA A 46 25.11 25.93 9.19
CA ALA A 46 23.84 25.66 9.87
C ALA A 46 22.63 25.72 8.92
N ASN A 47 22.59 26.68 7.99
CA ASN A 47 21.53 26.74 6.98
C ASN A 47 21.56 25.54 6.02
N GLN A 48 22.74 25.08 5.59
CA GLN A 48 22.87 23.89 4.74
C GLN A 48 22.44 22.61 5.46
N GLU A 49 22.77 22.48 6.75
CA GLU A 49 22.30 21.36 7.58
C GLU A 49 20.78 21.39 7.73
N LEU A 50 20.20 22.57 7.97
CA LEU A 50 18.76 22.75 8.09
C LEU A 50 18.03 22.42 6.77
N GLU A 51 18.54 22.88 5.63
CA GLU A 51 17.98 22.57 4.31
C GLU A 51 18.02 21.07 4.02
N SER A 52 19.11 20.40 4.38
CA SER A 52 19.26 18.95 4.24
C SER A 52 18.26 18.20 5.12
N ALA A 53 18.18 18.54 6.41
CA ALA A 53 17.25 17.93 7.36
C ALA A 53 15.77 18.17 6.96
N LEU A 54 15.44 19.36 6.45
CA LEU A 54 14.10 19.66 5.94
C LEU A 54 13.78 18.84 4.68
N SER A 55 14.75 18.64 3.79
CA SER A 55 14.56 17.84 2.59
C SER A 55 14.30 16.36 2.94
N GLU A 56 15.04 15.83 3.90
CA GLU A 56 14.91 14.47 4.40
C GLU A 56 13.55 14.29 5.09
N SER A 57 13.20 15.19 6.02
CA SER A 57 11.90 15.16 6.69
C SER A 57 10.72 15.23 5.71
N ARG A 58 10.81 16.04 4.65
CA ARG A 58 9.78 16.10 3.59
C ARG A 58 9.68 14.81 2.79
N LEU A 59 10.81 14.15 2.53
CA LEU A 59 10.82 12.88 1.83
C LEU A 59 10.15 11.80 2.69
N THR A 60 10.57 11.66 3.95
CA THR A 60 9.96 10.72 4.90
C THR A 60 8.47 11.00 5.08
N GLN A 61 8.06 12.28 5.18
CA GLN A 61 6.65 12.63 5.28
C GLN A 61 5.85 12.20 4.05
N LYS A 62 6.41 12.37 2.85
CA LYS A 62 5.75 11.91 1.61
C LYS A 62 5.59 10.39 1.59
N GLU A 63 6.63 9.65 1.97
CA GLU A 63 6.59 8.18 2.03
C GLU A 63 5.53 7.67 3.01
N VAL A 64 5.46 8.27 4.21
CA VAL A 64 4.44 7.93 5.21
C VAL A 64 3.03 8.24 4.69
N ILE A 65 2.82 9.41 4.08
CA ILE A 65 1.52 9.76 3.49
C ILE A 65 1.14 8.78 2.38
N GLN A 66 2.09 8.42 1.51
CA GLN A 66 1.84 7.45 0.44
C GLN A 66 1.43 6.09 1.01
N GLN A 67 2.09 5.62 2.07
CA GLN A 67 1.75 4.35 2.72
C GLN A 67 0.35 4.39 3.35
N ILE A 68 -0.02 5.50 3.99
CA ILE A 68 -1.36 5.69 4.57
C ILE A 68 -2.42 5.71 3.47
N VAL A 69 -2.23 6.54 2.44
CA VAL A 69 -3.15 6.60 1.29
C VAL A 69 -3.24 5.22 0.61
N SER A 70 -2.14 4.47 0.59
CA SER A 70 -2.11 3.11 0.08
C SER A 70 -3.06 2.17 0.82
N GLY A 71 -2.96 2.13 2.15
CA GLY A 71 -3.86 1.31 2.97
C GLY A 71 -5.32 1.72 2.78
N ILE A 72 -5.60 3.02 2.75
CA ILE A 72 -6.97 3.53 2.57
C ILE A 72 -7.56 3.10 1.22
N VAL A 73 -6.83 3.32 0.13
CA VAL A 73 -7.30 2.95 -1.22
C VAL A 73 -7.52 1.44 -1.33
N HIS A 74 -6.63 0.65 -0.73
CA HIS A 74 -6.76 -0.80 -0.69
C HIS A 74 -8.07 -1.23 -0.01
N ASP A 75 -8.28 -0.78 1.23
CA ASP A 75 -9.43 -1.20 2.03
C ASP A 75 -10.76 -0.76 1.41
N PHE A 76 -10.81 0.46 0.84
CA PHE A 76 -11.98 0.92 0.08
C PHE A 76 -12.25 0.05 -1.16
N SER A 77 -11.19 -0.32 -1.89
CA SER A 77 -11.31 -1.12 -3.11
C SER A 77 -11.80 -2.54 -2.80
N ASN A 78 -11.33 -3.13 -1.69
CA ASN A 78 -11.79 -4.43 -1.21
C ASN A 78 -13.26 -4.38 -0.84
N ALA A 79 -13.72 -3.35 -0.11
CA ALA A 79 -15.12 -3.20 0.22
C ALA A 79 -16.02 -2.88 -1.00
N LEU A 80 -15.51 -2.19 -2.02
CA LEU A 80 -16.28 -1.91 -3.24
C LEU A 80 -16.49 -3.15 -4.12
N THR A 81 -15.55 -4.10 -4.11
CA THR A 81 -15.60 -5.27 -5.00
C THR A 81 -16.85 -6.14 -4.75
N PRO A 82 -17.20 -6.52 -3.50
CA PRO A 82 -18.46 -7.22 -3.22
C PRO A 82 -19.71 -6.39 -3.46
N ILE A 83 -19.70 -5.09 -3.14
CA ILE A 83 -20.86 -4.21 -3.37
C ILE A 83 -21.23 -4.19 -4.84
N LEU A 84 -20.25 -3.89 -5.70
CA LEU A 84 -20.46 -3.83 -7.14
C LEU A 84 -20.71 -5.22 -7.72
N GLY A 85 -19.96 -6.22 -7.27
CA GLY A 85 -20.00 -7.53 -7.89
C GLY A 85 -21.28 -8.31 -7.61
N PHE A 86 -21.68 -8.41 -6.34
CA PHE A 86 -22.92 -9.10 -6.00
C PHE A 86 -24.16 -8.34 -6.49
N SER A 87 -24.15 -7.00 -6.49
CA SER A 87 -25.24 -6.23 -7.08
C SER A 87 -25.34 -6.46 -8.59
N GLU A 88 -24.22 -6.50 -9.32
CA GLU A 88 -24.20 -6.82 -10.75
C GLU A 88 -24.70 -8.25 -11.02
N LEU A 89 -24.30 -9.23 -10.21
CA LEU A 89 -24.77 -10.62 -10.32
C LEU A 89 -26.29 -10.72 -10.12
N LEU A 90 -26.83 -10.05 -9.10
CA LEU A 90 -28.28 -10.01 -8.84
C LEU A 90 -29.05 -9.32 -9.98
N LEU A 91 -28.52 -8.22 -10.51
CA LEU A 91 -29.17 -7.46 -11.59
C LEU A 91 -29.19 -8.23 -12.91
N ASN A 92 -28.18 -9.07 -13.18
CA ASN A 92 -27.99 -9.72 -14.48
C ASN A 92 -28.37 -11.21 -14.51
N ASN A 93 -28.77 -11.81 -13.38
CA ASN A 93 -29.06 -13.24 -13.29
C ASN A 93 -30.46 -13.50 -12.73
N GLU A 94 -31.48 -13.48 -13.61
CA GLU A 94 -32.88 -13.67 -13.20
C GLU A 94 -33.16 -15.00 -12.47
N PRO A 95 -32.55 -16.15 -12.82
CA PRO A 95 -32.64 -17.36 -12.02
C PRO A 95 -32.17 -17.20 -10.57
N LEU A 96 -31.12 -16.42 -10.33
CA LEU A 96 -30.54 -16.19 -9.00
C LEU A 96 -31.56 -15.49 -8.09
N LEU A 97 -32.34 -14.55 -8.63
CA LEU A 97 -33.39 -13.84 -7.89
C LEU A 97 -34.52 -14.75 -7.40
N ARG A 98 -34.66 -15.95 -7.98
CA ARG A 98 -35.66 -16.95 -7.55
C ARG A 98 -35.13 -17.84 -6.44
N ASP A 99 -33.81 -17.90 -6.25
CA ASP A 99 -33.20 -18.55 -5.09
C ASP A 99 -33.14 -17.55 -3.92
N SER A 100 -34.09 -17.68 -3.00
CA SER A 100 -34.20 -16.77 -1.85
C SER A 100 -33.00 -16.88 -0.90
N ALA A 101 -32.35 -18.04 -0.81
CA ALA A 101 -31.22 -18.23 0.10
C ALA A 101 -29.96 -17.57 -0.49
N GLN A 102 -29.66 -17.84 -1.76
CA GLN A 102 -28.49 -17.25 -2.42
C GLN A 102 -28.65 -15.74 -2.65
N THR A 103 -29.85 -15.28 -3.01
CA THR A 103 -30.16 -13.84 -3.10
C THR A 103 -29.93 -13.13 -1.76
N ARG A 104 -30.40 -13.74 -0.67
CA ARG A 104 -30.23 -13.18 0.67
C ARG A 104 -28.76 -13.07 1.06
N HIS A 105 -27.99 -14.14 0.84
CA HIS A 105 -26.56 -14.15 1.06
C HIS A 105 -25.86 -13.00 0.31
N PHE A 106 -26.12 -12.86 -1.00
CA PHE A 106 -25.48 -11.81 -1.80
C PHE A 106 -25.84 -10.40 -1.30
N ILE A 107 -27.09 -10.18 -0.88
CA ILE A 107 -27.50 -8.91 -0.25
C ILE A 107 -26.78 -8.70 1.09
N GLU A 108 -26.62 -9.74 1.91
CA GLU A 108 -25.89 -9.67 3.18
C GLU A 108 -24.41 -9.33 2.96
N MET A 109 -23.79 -9.86 1.90
CA MET A 109 -22.42 -9.54 1.51
C MET A 109 -22.26 -8.10 1.04
N VAL A 110 -23.16 -7.62 0.17
CA VAL A 110 -23.21 -6.19 -0.22
C VAL A 110 -23.37 -5.31 1.02
N HIS A 111 -24.25 -5.69 1.94
CA HIS A 111 -24.53 -4.92 3.15
C HIS A 111 -23.31 -4.88 4.08
N SER A 112 -22.69 -6.02 4.35
CA SER A 112 -21.48 -6.15 5.17
C SER A 112 -20.33 -5.30 4.62
N SER A 113 -20.05 -5.40 3.32
CA SER A 113 -18.99 -4.59 2.70
C SER A 113 -19.31 -3.09 2.68
N ALA A 114 -20.58 -2.71 2.54
CA ALA A 114 -20.98 -1.30 2.67
C ALA A 114 -20.76 -0.75 4.09
N GLN A 115 -20.99 -1.58 5.11
CA GLN A 115 -20.73 -1.21 6.51
C GLN A 115 -19.23 -1.06 6.79
N ASP A 116 -18.38 -1.92 6.22
CA ASP A 116 -16.93 -1.80 6.37
C ASP A 116 -16.40 -0.48 5.81
N ASN A 117 -16.91 -0.06 4.65
CA ASN A 117 -16.63 1.27 4.09
C ASN A 117 -17.09 2.39 5.02
N ALA A 118 -18.28 2.27 5.62
CA ALA A 118 -18.78 3.26 6.58
C ALA A 118 -17.91 3.33 7.85
N ALA A 119 -17.46 2.18 8.36
CA ALA A 119 -16.58 2.09 9.52
C ALA A 119 -15.18 2.64 9.22
N LEU A 120 -14.63 2.36 8.05
CA LEU A 120 -13.36 2.94 7.59
C LEU A 120 -13.47 4.45 7.45
N LEU A 121 -14.53 4.95 6.81
CA LEU A 121 -14.81 6.39 6.74
C LEU A 121 -14.82 6.99 8.15
N ALA A 122 -15.59 6.43 9.08
CA ALA A 122 -15.65 6.92 10.46
C ALA A 122 -14.26 7.00 11.13
N ARG A 123 -13.42 5.97 10.97
CA ARG A 123 -12.03 5.97 11.49
C ARG A 123 -11.17 7.06 10.84
N LEU A 124 -11.32 7.32 9.55
CA LEU A 124 -10.61 8.41 8.86
C LEU A 124 -11.06 9.78 9.38
N CYS A 125 -12.36 9.98 9.57
CA CYS A 125 -12.91 11.20 10.14
C CYS A 125 -12.34 11.46 11.53
N GLU A 126 -12.28 10.43 12.38
CA GLU A 126 -11.76 10.54 13.74
C GLU A 126 -10.26 10.82 13.75
N SER A 127 -9.49 10.10 12.94
CA SER A 127 -8.02 10.17 12.94
C SER A 127 -7.48 11.42 12.24
N TYR A 128 -8.12 11.86 11.16
CA TYR A 128 -7.62 12.93 10.28
C TYR A 128 -8.54 14.16 10.23
N GLY A 129 -9.77 14.08 10.74
CA GLY A 129 -10.70 15.23 10.80
C GLY A 129 -10.11 16.48 11.46
N PRO A 130 -9.40 16.38 12.61
CA PRO A 130 -8.75 17.54 13.22
C PRO A 130 -7.66 18.18 12.34
N LEU A 131 -7.08 17.41 11.41
CA LEU A 131 -6.01 17.85 10.50
C LEU A 131 -6.57 18.39 9.16
N LEU A 132 -7.85 18.14 8.87
CA LEU A 132 -8.50 18.47 7.59
C LEU A 132 -9.76 19.34 7.83
N PRO A 133 -9.60 20.59 8.32
CA PRO A 133 -10.73 21.43 8.76
C PRO A 133 -11.72 21.84 7.65
N ASN A 134 -11.38 21.59 6.38
CA ASN A 134 -12.20 21.95 5.21
C ASN A 134 -12.88 20.74 4.55
N ILE A 135 -12.81 19.55 5.15
CA ILE A 135 -13.49 18.36 4.64
C ILE A 135 -14.65 18.02 5.57
N GLU A 136 -15.88 18.19 5.07
CA GLU A 136 -17.07 17.72 5.76
C GLU A 136 -17.16 16.19 5.62
N PHE A 137 -16.94 15.52 6.73
CA PHE A 137 -17.09 14.08 6.83
C PHE A 137 -18.51 13.73 7.28
N VAL A 138 -19.30 13.12 6.39
CA VAL A 138 -20.64 12.62 6.71
C VAL A 138 -20.53 11.18 7.21
N ALA A 139 -20.85 10.95 8.48
CA ALA A 139 -20.87 9.61 9.06
C ALA A 139 -22.05 8.80 8.47
N LEU A 140 -21.75 7.72 7.76
CA LEU A 140 -22.76 6.75 7.33
C LEU A 140 -23.00 5.72 8.44
N ALA A 141 -24.25 5.24 8.51
CA ALA A 141 -24.86 4.54 9.64
C ALA A 141 -24.16 3.25 10.09
N GLN A 142 -24.46 2.86 11.34
CA GLN A 142 -23.83 1.80 12.12
C GLN A 142 -24.02 0.37 11.53
N PRO A 143 -23.09 -0.56 11.78
CA PRO A 143 -23.11 -1.92 11.23
C PRO A 143 -24.15 -2.84 11.88
N VAL A 144 -24.69 -3.75 11.08
CA VAL A 144 -25.47 -4.95 11.45
C VAL A 144 -24.77 -6.16 10.81
N THR A 145 -24.13 -6.98 11.63
CA THR A 145 -23.37 -8.17 11.21
C THR A 145 -24.27 -9.38 11.02
N SER A 146 -24.08 -10.14 9.94
CA SER A 146 -24.61 -11.50 9.74
C SER A 146 -23.65 -12.28 8.84
N ALA A 147 -23.38 -13.52 9.23
CA ALA A 147 -22.35 -14.42 8.69
C ALA A 147 -22.90 -15.36 7.62
N THR A 148 -22.04 -15.85 6.72
CA THR A 148 -22.43 -16.83 5.69
C THR A 148 -21.57 -18.09 5.68
N ALA A 149 -22.13 -19.16 5.10
CA ALA A 149 -21.58 -20.50 4.94
C ALA A 149 -21.59 -20.90 3.46
N GLU A 150 -20.60 -21.73 3.10
CA GLU A 150 -20.24 -22.25 1.76
C GLU A 150 -21.25 -23.27 1.18
N MET A 151 -21.16 -23.51 -0.15
CA MET A 151 -20.69 -24.75 -0.85
C MET A 151 -21.27 -24.88 -2.30
N PRO A 152 -20.92 -25.89 -3.16
CA PRO A 152 -20.16 -25.75 -4.41
C PRO A 152 -20.93 -26.11 -5.72
N ALA A 153 -20.29 -25.99 -6.90
CA ALA A 153 -20.86 -26.39 -8.21
C ALA A 153 -19.90 -27.22 -9.08
N THR A 154 -20.49 -28.04 -9.98
CA THR A 154 -19.89 -29.16 -10.73
C THR A 154 -19.27 -28.78 -12.09
N LYS A 155 -18.26 -29.58 -12.50
CA LYS A 155 -17.35 -29.40 -13.66
C LYS A 155 -18.00 -29.49 -15.06
N LYS A 156 -17.67 -28.55 -15.94
CA LYS A 156 -17.93 -28.56 -17.41
C LYS A 156 -16.64 -28.85 -18.22
N PRO A 157 -16.72 -29.27 -19.50
CA PRO A 157 -15.60 -29.89 -20.22
C PRO A 157 -14.52 -28.93 -20.76
N ASN A 158 -14.72 -27.60 -20.65
CA ASN A 158 -13.75 -26.58 -21.05
C ASN A 158 -13.39 -25.64 -19.86
N ALA A 159 -13.64 -26.11 -18.64
CA ALA A 159 -13.35 -25.35 -17.43
C ALA A 159 -11.84 -25.27 -17.21
N LEU A 160 -11.31 -24.06 -17.15
CA LEU A 160 -9.98 -23.83 -16.56
C LEU A 160 -10.04 -24.07 -15.05
N SER A 161 -8.97 -24.63 -14.49
CA SER A 161 -8.76 -24.70 -13.05
C SER A 161 -8.05 -23.43 -12.59
N ILE A 162 -8.75 -22.59 -11.83
CA ILE A 162 -8.30 -21.26 -11.44
C ILE A 162 -8.12 -21.20 -9.93
N LEU A 163 -6.96 -20.70 -9.48
CA LEU A 163 -6.74 -20.36 -8.08
C LEU A 163 -6.96 -18.86 -7.87
N VAL A 164 -7.82 -18.48 -6.93
CA VAL A 164 -8.06 -17.08 -6.53
C VAL A 164 -7.55 -16.90 -5.10
N VAL A 165 -6.67 -15.93 -4.89
CA VAL A 165 -6.04 -15.68 -3.60
C VAL A 165 -6.25 -14.23 -3.20
N ASP A 166 -6.95 -14.00 -2.09
CA ASP A 166 -7.21 -12.68 -1.53
C ASP A 166 -7.47 -12.84 -0.03
N ASP A 167 -6.90 -11.98 0.82
CA ASP A 167 -7.09 -12.05 2.27
C ASP A 167 -8.51 -11.69 2.72
N ASP A 168 -9.30 -11.07 1.83
CA ASP A 168 -10.74 -10.88 2.03
C ASP A 168 -11.55 -12.00 1.34
N GLU A 169 -12.13 -12.89 2.16
CA GLU A 169 -13.00 -14.00 1.72
C GLU A 169 -14.12 -13.54 0.77
N ARG A 170 -14.63 -12.32 0.96
CA ARG A 170 -15.73 -11.77 0.16
C ARG A 170 -15.26 -11.40 -1.24
N VAL A 171 -14.02 -10.92 -1.37
CA VAL A 171 -13.40 -10.66 -2.66
C VAL A 171 -13.14 -11.98 -3.39
N CYS A 172 -12.60 -12.98 -2.68
CA CYS A 172 -12.47 -14.34 -3.20
C CYS A 172 -13.80 -14.86 -3.74
N GLU A 173 -14.88 -14.73 -2.97
CA GLU A 173 -16.21 -15.24 -3.33
C GLU A 173 -16.79 -14.56 -4.59
N VAL A 174 -16.71 -13.23 -4.69
CA VAL A 174 -17.19 -12.50 -5.87
C VAL A 174 -16.46 -12.92 -7.14
N VAL A 175 -15.12 -13.00 -7.05
CA VAL A 175 -14.28 -13.39 -8.17
C VAL A 175 -14.55 -14.85 -8.55
N ALA A 176 -14.71 -15.74 -7.55
CA ALA A 176 -15.08 -17.13 -7.79
C ALA A 176 -16.45 -17.25 -8.48
N GLU A 177 -17.47 -16.55 -8.00
CA GLU A 177 -18.81 -16.54 -8.62
C GLU A 177 -18.77 -16.07 -10.07
N TYR A 178 -18.01 -15.02 -10.36
CA TYR A 178 -17.81 -14.57 -11.75
C TYR A 178 -17.22 -15.67 -12.64
N LEU A 179 -16.16 -16.33 -12.18
CA LEU A 179 -15.44 -17.35 -12.94
C LEU A 179 -16.22 -18.67 -13.05
N VAL A 180 -16.90 -19.09 -11.98
CA VAL A 180 -17.81 -20.25 -11.96
C VAL A 180 -19.00 -20.01 -12.89
N SER A 181 -19.58 -18.80 -12.89
CA SER A 181 -20.66 -18.45 -13.82
C SER A 181 -20.21 -18.47 -15.29
N ASP A 182 -18.91 -18.29 -15.53
CA ASP A 182 -18.27 -18.44 -16.84
C ASP A 182 -17.92 -19.89 -17.19
N GLY A 183 -18.10 -20.81 -16.24
CA GLY A 183 -17.92 -22.24 -16.39
C GLY A 183 -16.53 -22.75 -16.03
N HIS A 184 -15.73 -21.97 -15.30
CA HIS A 184 -14.43 -22.38 -14.77
C HIS A 184 -14.57 -23.12 -13.43
N GLU A 185 -13.54 -23.88 -13.07
CA GLU A 185 -13.38 -24.40 -11.71
C GLU A 185 -12.53 -23.41 -10.92
N VAL A 186 -12.96 -23.08 -9.71
CA VAL A 186 -12.26 -22.10 -8.88
C VAL A 186 -11.98 -22.71 -7.52
N THR A 187 -10.72 -22.65 -7.12
CA THR A 187 -10.27 -22.86 -5.74
C THR A 187 -9.90 -21.50 -5.15
N THR A 188 -10.31 -21.23 -3.91
CA THR A 188 -9.98 -19.99 -3.20
C THR A 188 -8.96 -20.24 -2.09
N ALA A 189 -8.14 -19.23 -1.79
CA ALA A 189 -7.25 -19.21 -0.65
C ALA A 189 -7.22 -17.81 -0.03
N THR A 190 -7.11 -17.71 1.30
CA THR A 190 -7.11 -16.43 2.02
C THR A 190 -5.73 -15.99 2.49
N SER A 191 -4.68 -16.72 2.09
CA SER A 191 -3.30 -16.39 2.42
C SER A 191 -2.32 -16.94 1.39
N GLY A 192 -1.12 -16.35 1.34
CA GLY A 192 -0.03 -16.83 0.49
C GLY A 192 0.41 -18.25 0.86
N GLU A 193 0.43 -18.59 2.14
CA GLU A 193 0.76 -19.93 2.63
C GLU A 193 -0.24 -20.99 2.18
N GLU A 194 -1.54 -20.69 2.28
CA GLU A 194 -2.59 -21.57 1.79
C GLU A 194 -2.50 -21.74 0.27
N ALA A 195 -2.33 -20.64 -0.47
CA ALA A 195 -2.16 -20.67 -1.91
C ALA A 195 -0.96 -21.54 -2.34
N LEU A 196 0.17 -21.44 -1.64
CA LEU A 196 1.35 -22.27 -1.91
C LEU A 196 1.11 -23.74 -1.56
N SER A 197 0.38 -24.02 -0.48
CA SER A 197 -0.01 -25.38 -0.13
C SER A 197 -0.85 -26.01 -1.25
N GLN A 198 -1.88 -25.29 -1.70
CA GLN A 198 -2.78 -25.74 -2.77
C GLN A 198 -2.04 -25.85 -4.12
N ALA A 199 -1.18 -24.89 -4.46
CA ALA A 199 -0.38 -24.94 -5.69
C ALA A 199 0.59 -26.13 -5.74
N ARG A 200 0.99 -26.68 -4.58
CA ARG A 200 1.79 -27.91 -4.50
C ARG A 200 0.95 -29.18 -4.65
N SER A 201 -0.27 -29.20 -4.11
CA SER A 201 -1.14 -30.39 -4.13
C SER A 201 -1.96 -30.52 -5.43
N GLU A 202 -2.30 -29.40 -6.06
CA GLU A 202 -3.21 -29.33 -7.20
C GLU A 202 -2.54 -28.68 -8.41
N THR A 203 -3.19 -28.77 -9.58
CA THR A 203 -2.76 -28.11 -10.82
C THR A 203 -3.77 -27.05 -11.20
N PHE A 204 -3.27 -25.85 -11.48
CA PHE A 204 -4.04 -24.71 -11.92
C PHE A 204 -3.54 -24.27 -13.30
N ASP A 205 -4.44 -23.72 -14.10
CA ASP A 205 -4.14 -23.12 -15.40
C ASP A 205 -3.80 -21.63 -15.26
N VAL A 206 -4.24 -20.97 -14.18
CA VAL A 206 -3.99 -19.56 -13.88
C VAL A 206 -4.22 -19.26 -12.40
N VAL A 207 -3.46 -18.32 -11.85
CA VAL A 207 -3.62 -17.81 -10.49
C VAL A 207 -3.99 -16.33 -10.53
N PHE A 208 -5.07 -15.94 -9.87
CA PHE A 208 -5.33 -14.54 -9.48
C PHE A 208 -4.87 -14.35 -8.04
N LEU A 209 -4.08 -13.31 -7.79
CA LEU A 209 -3.39 -13.13 -6.53
C LEU A 209 -3.48 -11.67 -6.09
N ASP A 210 -4.00 -11.40 -4.90
CA ASP A 210 -3.91 -10.09 -4.31
C ASP A 210 -2.46 -9.75 -3.92
N ARG A 211 -2.10 -8.49 -4.10
CA ARG A 211 -0.75 -8.02 -3.81
C ARG A 211 -0.51 -7.81 -2.31
N ALA A 212 -1.48 -7.23 -1.61
CA ALA A 212 -1.32 -6.65 -0.29
C ALA A 212 -1.91 -7.55 0.81
N MET A 213 -1.41 -8.78 0.89
CA MET A 213 -1.83 -9.74 1.90
C MET A 213 -0.94 -9.66 3.17
N PRO A 214 -1.51 -9.89 4.36
CA PRO A 214 -0.74 -10.00 5.60
C PRO A 214 0.12 -11.27 5.62
N GLY A 215 1.26 -11.20 6.33
CA GLY A 215 2.19 -12.33 6.44
C GLY A 215 3.11 -12.44 5.23
N MET A 216 2.61 -13.06 4.15
CA MET A 216 3.33 -13.19 2.88
C MET A 216 2.70 -12.30 1.82
N SER A 217 3.49 -11.41 1.24
CA SER A 217 3.01 -10.52 0.19
C SER A 217 2.71 -11.29 -1.10
N GLY A 218 1.79 -10.77 -1.93
CA GLY A 218 1.51 -11.38 -3.24
C GLY A 218 2.73 -11.42 -4.15
N ASP A 219 3.63 -10.45 -4.05
CA ASP A 219 4.91 -10.45 -4.79
C ASP A 219 5.77 -11.68 -4.40
N GLU A 220 5.92 -11.96 -3.09
CA GLU A 220 6.65 -13.13 -2.59
C GLU A 220 5.94 -14.45 -2.91
N THR A 221 4.61 -14.49 -2.79
CA THR A 221 3.80 -15.66 -3.15
C THR A 221 3.96 -15.98 -4.64
N ALA A 222 3.90 -14.98 -5.52
CA ALA A 222 4.09 -15.15 -6.96
C ALA A 222 5.47 -15.74 -7.29
N GLU A 223 6.53 -15.22 -6.66
CA GLU A 223 7.88 -15.74 -6.84
C GLU A 223 7.99 -17.21 -6.44
N GLN A 224 7.42 -17.59 -5.30
CA GLN A 224 7.43 -18.98 -4.84
C GLN A 224 6.57 -19.90 -5.74
N ILE A 225 5.42 -19.43 -6.22
CA ILE A 225 4.61 -20.17 -7.20
C ILE A 225 5.41 -20.41 -8.48
N LYS A 226 6.11 -19.38 -8.99
CA LYS A 226 6.94 -19.49 -10.19
C LYS A 226 8.18 -20.37 -10.01
N GLN A 227 8.73 -20.47 -8.80
CA GLN A 227 9.79 -21.44 -8.50
C GLN A 227 9.29 -22.88 -8.59
N LEU A 228 8.03 -23.14 -8.21
CA LEU A 228 7.40 -24.45 -8.31
C LEU A 228 6.94 -24.77 -9.74
N ARG A 229 6.35 -23.77 -10.43
CA ARG A 229 5.81 -23.88 -11.78
C ARG A 229 6.08 -22.59 -12.57
N PRO A 230 7.21 -22.49 -13.29
CA PRO A 230 7.58 -21.28 -14.04
C PRO A 230 6.55 -20.86 -15.10
N GLU A 231 5.89 -21.83 -15.72
CA GLU A 231 4.91 -21.62 -16.79
C GLU A 231 3.52 -21.23 -16.29
N LEU A 232 3.21 -21.38 -14.99
CA LEU A 232 1.89 -21.09 -14.44
C LEU A 232 1.64 -19.57 -14.48
N PRO A 233 0.65 -19.07 -15.24
CA PRO A 233 0.37 -17.64 -15.31
C PRO A 233 -0.11 -17.10 -13.95
N VAL A 234 0.53 -16.05 -13.46
CA VAL A 234 0.16 -15.34 -12.22
C VAL A 234 -0.32 -13.93 -12.56
N ILE A 235 -1.60 -13.66 -12.27
CA ILE A 235 -2.25 -12.37 -12.50
C ILE A 235 -2.41 -11.67 -11.15
N MET A 236 -1.76 -10.52 -11.01
CA MET A 236 -1.82 -9.72 -9.78
C MET A 236 -3.06 -8.84 -9.76
N LEU A 237 -3.80 -8.85 -8.65
CA LEU A 237 -4.88 -7.93 -8.33
C LEU A 237 -4.33 -6.84 -7.40
N THR A 238 -4.63 -5.57 -7.69
CA THR A 238 -4.10 -4.46 -6.88
C THR A 238 -5.04 -3.25 -6.85
N GLY A 239 -5.12 -2.57 -5.71
CA GLY A 239 -5.77 -1.24 -5.61
C GLY A 239 -5.02 -0.11 -6.33
N PHE A 240 -3.82 -0.37 -6.88
CA PHE A 240 -2.90 0.63 -7.44
C PHE A 240 -2.57 0.43 -8.91
N GLY A 241 -3.40 -0.26 -9.70
CA GLY A 241 -3.01 -0.67 -11.06
C GLY A 241 -2.46 0.44 -11.99
N PRO A 242 -2.88 1.72 -11.90
CA PRO A 242 -2.25 2.80 -12.68
C PRO A 242 -0.82 3.15 -12.23
N LEU A 243 -0.44 2.91 -10.98
CA LEU A 243 0.88 3.28 -10.45
C LEU A 243 1.98 2.28 -10.85
N ILE A 244 1.62 0.99 -10.98
CA ILE A 244 2.56 -0.09 -11.33
C ILE A 244 2.96 -0.02 -12.82
N GLU A 245 2.04 0.40 -13.69
CA GLU A 245 2.38 0.67 -15.10
C GLU A 245 3.32 1.89 -15.24
N VAL A 246 3.18 2.90 -14.37
CA VAL A 246 3.97 4.13 -14.40
C VAL A 246 5.40 3.94 -13.90
N THR A 247 5.64 3.01 -12.95
CA THR A 247 7.01 2.70 -12.49
C THR A 247 7.76 1.72 -13.40
N GLY A 248 7.09 1.08 -14.37
CA GLY A 248 7.68 0.17 -15.34
C GLY A 248 8.29 -1.12 -14.74
N SER A 249 8.18 -1.30 -13.44
CA SER A 249 8.75 -2.41 -12.68
C SER A 249 7.68 -3.48 -12.49
N ARG A 250 7.42 -4.29 -13.52
CA ARG A 250 6.63 -5.51 -13.37
C ARG A 250 7.57 -6.62 -12.87
N PRO A 251 7.35 -7.17 -11.65
CA PRO A 251 8.10 -8.31 -11.17
C PRO A 251 8.09 -9.44 -12.19
N ARG A 252 9.22 -10.12 -12.37
CA ARG A 252 9.36 -11.22 -13.35
C ARG A 252 8.36 -12.35 -13.12
N ALA A 253 7.91 -12.52 -11.88
CA ALA A 253 6.98 -13.57 -11.50
C ALA A 253 5.51 -13.29 -11.88
N ILE A 254 5.19 -12.08 -12.35
CA ILE A 254 3.82 -11.63 -12.62
C ILE A 254 3.59 -11.56 -14.14
N ASP A 255 2.48 -12.17 -14.60
CA ASP A 255 2.08 -12.31 -16.01
C ASP A 255 1.03 -11.29 -16.47
N ALA A 256 0.27 -10.71 -15.55
CA ALA A 256 -0.56 -9.53 -15.78
C ALA A 256 -0.87 -8.82 -14.46
N VAL A 257 -1.31 -7.56 -14.54
CA VAL A 257 -1.75 -6.77 -13.39
C VAL A 257 -3.14 -6.22 -13.68
N LEU A 258 -4.08 -6.38 -12.76
CA LEU A 258 -5.44 -5.87 -12.83
C LEU A 258 -5.70 -4.91 -11.66
N SER A 259 -6.40 -3.83 -11.96
CA SER A 259 -6.83 -2.88 -10.95
C SER A 259 -8.10 -3.37 -10.28
N LYS A 260 -8.14 -3.33 -8.95
CA LYS A 260 -9.39 -3.34 -8.19
C LYS A 260 -10.12 -2.00 -8.40
N PRO A 261 -11.47 -1.96 -8.43
CA PRO A 261 -12.39 -3.08 -8.24
C PRO A 261 -12.40 -4.05 -9.43
N VAL A 262 -12.35 -5.35 -9.13
CA VAL A 262 -12.34 -6.38 -10.16
C VAL A 262 -13.75 -6.55 -10.71
N THR A 263 -13.89 -6.50 -12.03
CA THR A 263 -15.17 -6.74 -12.72
C THR A 263 -15.09 -7.99 -13.57
N ARG A 264 -16.23 -8.65 -13.77
CA ARG A 264 -16.32 -9.84 -14.63
C ARG A 264 -15.78 -9.60 -16.04
N ALA A 265 -16.02 -8.42 -16.60
CA ALA A 265 -15.55 -8.06 -17.93
C ALA A 265 -14.00 -8.05 -18.03
N ILE A 266 -13.33 -7.48 -17.02
CA ILE A 266 -11.86 -7.41 -16.95
C ILE A 266 -11.26 -8.82 -16.79
N LEU A 267 -11.86 -9.67 -15.95
CA LEU A 267 -11.43 -11.06 -15.76
C LEU A 267 -11.49 -11.84 -17.08
N ARG A 268 -12.63 -11.79 -17.78
CA ARG A 268 -12.80 -12.43 -19.09
C ARG A 268 -11.80 -11.94 -20.12
N GLN A 269 -11.61 -10.63 -20.22
CA GLN A 269 -10.66 -10.03 -21.16
C GLN A 269 -9.22 -10.50 -20.88
N THR A 270 -8.88 -10.67 -19.61
CA THR A 270 -7.56 -11.10 -19.19
C THR A 270 -7.35 -12.58 -19.48
N LEU A 271 -8.30 -13.44 -19.09
CA LEU A 271 -8.24 -14.88 -19.37
C LEU A 271 -8.17 -15.18 -20.88
N ALA A 272 -8.88 -14.42 -21.71
CA ALA A 272 -8.82 -14.57 -23.17
C ALA A 272 -7.41 -14.39 -23.76
N LYS A 273 -6.53 -13.62 -23.10
CA LYS A 273 -5.13 -13.45 -23.53
C LYS A 273 -4.28 -14.69 -23.23
N PHE A 274 -4.63 -15.44 -22.19
CA PHE A 274 -3.89 -16.63 -21.76
C PHE A 274 -4.46 -17.92 -22.36
N SER A 275 -5.74 -17.96 -22.73
CA SER A 275 -6.36 -19.11 -23.40
C SER A 275 -6.02 -19.24 -24.90
N GLN A 276 -5.48 -18.18 -25.53
CA GLN A 276 -5.09 -18.19 -26.96
C GLN A 276 -3.61 -18.55 -27.19
N ALA A 277 -2.85 -18.81 -26.13
CA ALA A 277 -1.41 -19.10 -26.18
C ALA A 277 -1.06 -20.60 -26.07
N ALA A 278 -2.06 -21.49 -26.03
CA ALA A 278 -1.92 -22.94 -25.94
C ALA A 278 -2.43 -23.66 -27.19
#